data_AF-A0A9P9D4Y7-F1
#
_entry.id   AF-A0A9P9D4Y7-F1
#
_cell.length_a   1.000
_cell.length_b   1.000
_cell.length_c   1.000
_cell.angle_alpha   90.00
_cell.angle_beta   90.00
_cell.angle_gamma   90.00
#
_symmetry.space_group_name_H-M   'P 1'
#
loop_
_entity.id
_entity.type
_entity.pdbx_description
1 polymer ?
#
loop_
_entity_poly.entity_id
_entity_poly.type
_entity_poly.pdbx_seq_one_letter_code
_entity_poly.pdbx_strand_id
1 'polypeptide(L)'
;MVRIQDFEGMQYSRDGTPTEKQDYAYFNQQYATSTHQEDRDMYPDLIVQPKRDEDVTKAVIWARENKVAIAVKSGGHQYSGASSTSGKNIQIDLSNTYKDLMVLNPRDPIDQDRALVYVGVSNQLKEFNAYLKHNQLFVPHGDCAYVCVGGHGQTGGYGQLGRSFGLFGDHIRTIRMVCHDGVIRDISKKNDAELFYAILGGSPGNFGIISHYTVEVYQAKSYMGTFAGPNGFKGPHGIKGLWIYSPKVLKKLLTAVAQMADNTKVSRGFDLTVNVLSTDFPIAMLFPTLNNAGLWEHIQNKIKNALADEFLEWLNGRFPAVIVVYAQWCPTSKDDKYDESVDQWFNKFRALKGFFENETLFIDEFEEDMSQMTGRWILPKRREFDLPYVKRTHSTNSKTLEKDGWVDSVIDRIDLIYNPHQLLDNNPGDKEYEVYTHCKLVMQIQCFGGANSRFYLNKDNGTSYSWRDTSVVQTLDCFHEVGDKYKEYAEKWQAKNDSIMAGPSSPFSKQDKRLLWGSYGDWDLGKQDVWKCYYEDVDKYQKLGRARGKADPNGTFTANPFAVSAIETKDA
;
A
#
# COMPACT_ATOMS: atom_id res chain seq x y z
N MET A 1 35.39 -13.94 8.08
CA MET A 1 34.36 -12.92 7.83
C MET A 1 33.91 -13.07 6.38
N VAL A 2 32.61 -13.27 6.15
CA VAL A 2 32.07 -13.46 4.79
C VAL A 2 32.17 -12.13 4.03
N ARG A 3 32.75 -12.18 2.83
CA ARG A 3 32.94 -11.02 1.93
C ARG A 3 32.90 -11.49 0.48
N ILE A 4 32.32 -10.66 -0.37
CA ILE A 4 32.37 -10.81 -1.82
C ILE A 4 33.63 -10.11 -2.33
N GLN A 5 34.47 -10.85 -3.05
CA GLN A 5 35.70 -10.33 -3.64
C GLN A 5 35.39 -9.41 -4.82
N ASP A 6 36.28 -8.44 -5.08
CA ASP A 6 36.18 -7.47 -6.16
C ASP A 6 34.86 -6.64 -6.17
N PHE A 7 34.18 -6.54 -5.03
CA PHE A 7 32.94 -5.78 -4.89
C PHE A 7 33.24 -4.32 -4.49
N GLU A 8 32.74 -3.36 -5.27
CA GLU A 8 33.08 -1.94 -5.10
C GLU A 8 32.19 -1.22 -4.09
N GLY A 9 30.97 -1.71 -3.91
CA GLY A 9 30.01 -1.24 -2.93
C GLY A 9 30.37 -1.59 -1.48
N MET A 10 29.53 -1.14 -0.56
CA MET A 10 29.76 -1.38 0.87
C MET A 10 29.31 -2.80 1.27
N GLN A 11 29.99 -3.37 2.26
CA GLN A 11 29.72 -4.70 2.79
C GLN A 11 29.76 -4.65 4.31
N TYR A 12 28.68 -5.08 4.96
CA TYR A 12 28.51 -5.06 6.41
C TYR A 12 28.26 -6.48 6.90
N SER A 13 29.28 -7.07 7.53
CA SER A 13 29.20 -8.42 8.09
C SER A 13 28.54 -8.37 9.45
N ARG A 14 27.66 -9.34 9.73
CA ARG A 14 27.11 -9.55 11.08
C ARG A 14 28.21 -9.68 12.14
N ASP A 15 29.22 -10.49 11.83
CA ASP A 15 30.38 -10.72 12.70
C ASP A 15 31.54 -9.75 12.44
N GLY A 16 31.20 -8.55 11.98
CA GLY A 16 32.12 -7.44 11.74
C GLY A 16 32.83 -6.94 13.00
N THR A 17 33.75 -5.99 12.81
CA THR A 17 34.31 -5.18 13.90
C THR A 17 33.21 -4.43 14.67
N PRO A 18 33.47 -3.93 15.90
CA PRO A 18 32.46 -3.19 16.66
C PRO A 18 31.84 -2.00 15.90
N THR A 19 32.62 -1.30 15.08
CA THR A 19 32.13 -0.20 14.23
C THR A 19 31.24 -0.73 13.11
N GLU A 20 31.67 -1.78 12.41
CA GLU A 20 30.87 -2.40 11.35
C GLU A 20 29.54 -2.96 11.87
N LYS A 21 29.48 -3.42 13.13
CA LYS A 21 28.23 -3.87 13.77
C LYS A 21 27.22 -2.74 13.95
N GLN A 22 27.67 -1.50 14.14
CA GLN A 22 26.78 -0.34 14.20
C GLN A 22 26.17 -0.03 12.83
N ASP A 23 26.99 -0.03 11.78
CA ASP A 23 26.52 0.15 10.40
C ASP A 23 25.60 -1.01 9.98
N TYR A 24 25.98 -2.24 10.29
CA TYR A 24 25.15 -3.42 10.06
C TYR A 24 23.77 -3.25 10.71
N ALA A 25 23.70 -2.87 11.99
CA ALA A 25 22.43 -2.66 12.68
C ALA A 25 21.57 -1.57 12.01
N TYR A 26 22.20 -0.50 11.55
CA TYR A 26 21.53 0.58 10.83
C TYR A 26 20.94 0.10 9.48
N PHE A 27 21.75 -0.57 8.64
CA PHE A 27 21.32 -1.02 7.32
C PHE A 27 20.42 -2.25 7.33
N ASN A 28 20.44 -3.02 8.42
CA ASN A 28 19.54 -4.17 8.62
C ASN A 28 18.08 -3.75 8.88
N GLN A 29 17.83 -2.50 9.29
CA GLN A 29 16.50 -2.01 9.63
C GLN A 29 15.48 -2.25 8.50
N GLN A 30 14.36 -2.87 8.84
CA GLN A 30 13.15 -2.93 8.01
C GLN A 30 12.10 -2.03 8.66
N TYR A 31 11.48 -1.12 7.91
CA TYR A 31 10.60 -0.12 8.51
C TYR A 31 9.11 -0.49 8.46
N ALA A 32 8.75 -1.60 7.79
CA ALA A 32 7.37 -2.10 7.79
C ALA A 32 7.26 -3.62 7.93
N THR A 33 7.73 -4.15 9.06
CA THR A 33 7.58 -5.56 9.44
C THR A 33 6.68 -5.65 10.66
N SER A 34 5.51 -6.25 10.51
CA SER A 34 4.46 -6.25 11.54
C SER A 34 4.02 -7.64 11.98
N THR A 35 3.52 -8.44 11.05
CA THR A 35 2.72 -9.63 11.42
C THR A 35 3.52 -10.77 12.04
N HIS A 36 4.83 -10.86 11.80
CA HIS A 36 5.66 -11.99 12.26
C HIS A 36 7.05 -11.52 12.71
N GLN A 37 7.16 -10.32 13.31
CA GLN A 37 8.47 -9.73 13.58
C GLN A 37 9.35 -10.59 14.53
N GLU A 38 8.76 -11.18 15.57
CA GLU A 38 9.46 -12.08 16.51
C GLU A 38 9.80 -13.44 15.90
N ASP A 39 8.96 -13.94 14.98
CA ASP A 39 9.21 -15.20 14.25
C ASP A 39 10.28 -15.04 13.15
N ARG A 40 10.77 -13.82 12.94
CA ARG A 40 11.72 -13.49 11.87
C ARG A 40 13.05 -13.06 12.45
N ASP A 41 14.00 -13.98 12.40
CA ASP A 41 15.41 -13.68 12.52
C ASP A 41 15.88 -12.89 11.28
N MET A 42 15.57 -11.59 11.18
CA MET A 42 16.07 -10.72 10.11
C MET A 42 17.52 -10.36 10.42
N TYR A 43 18.39 -11.35 10.33
CA TYR A 43 19.79 -11.29 10.76
C TYR A 43 20.69 -11.94 9.70
N PRO A 44 20.80 -11.30 8.51
CA PRO A 44 21.63 -11.80 7.42
C PRO A 44 23.10 -11.90 7.83
N ASP A 45 23.84 -12.84 7.24
CA ASP A 45 25.28 -12.97 7.53
C ASP A 45 26.07 -11.78 6.97
N LEU A 46 25.60 -11.25 5.84
CA LEU A 46 26.20 -10.12 5.13
C LEU A 46 25.11 -9.24 4.51
N ILE A 47 25.22 -7.93 4.72
CA ILE A 47 24.47 -6.91 3.97
C ILE A 47 25.43 -6.28 2.99
N VAL A 48 25.07 -6.25 1.71
CA VAL A 48 25.85 -5.55 0.69
C VAL A 48 25.05 -4.45 0.04
N GLN A 49 25.71 -3.32 -0.25
CA GLN A 49 25.14 -2.17 -0.94
C GLN A 49 25.88 -1.96 -2.26
N PRO A 50 25.40 -2.58 -3.35
CA PRO A 50 25.99 -2.46 -4.68
C PRO A 50 26.00 -1.00 -5.16
N LYS A 51 27.03 -0.60 -5.90
CA LYS A 51 27.04 0.70 -6.59
C LYS A 51 26.46 0.65 -8.00
N ARG A 52 26.52 -0.52 -8.64
CA ARG A 52 26.22 -0.71 -10.06
C ARG A 52 25.94 -2.17 -10.39
N ASP A 53 25.57 -2.43 -11.64
CA ASP A 53 25.21 -3.77 -12.09
C ASP A 53 26.33 -4.80 -11.93
N GLU A 54 27.60 -4.40 -12.07
CA GLU A 54 28.73 -5.32 -11.89
C GLU A 54 28.81 -5.84 -10.46
N ASP A 55 28.51 -5.00 -9.46
CA ASP A 55 28.47 -5.41 -8.06
C ASP A 55 27.31 -6.38 -7.80
N VAL A 56 26.11 -6.07 -8.34
CA VAL A 56 24.95 -6.95 -8.22
C VAL A 56 25.23 -8.32 -8.86
N THR A 57 25.83 -8.32 -10.05
CA THR A 57 26.21 -9.53 -10.78
C THR A 57 27.21 -10.37 -9.97
N LYS A 58 28.24 -9.74 -9.41
CA LYS A 58 29.22 -10.41 -8.54
C LYS A 58 28.55 -11.03 -7.31
N ALA A 59 27.63 -10.30 -6.67
CA ALA A 59 26.90 -10.82 -5.52
C ALA A 59 26.03 -12.03 -5.87
N VAL A 60 25.34 -12.02 -7.02
CA VAL A 60 24.54 -13.16 -7.50
C VAL A 60 25.42 -14.37 -7.79
N ILE A 61 26.52 -14.19 -8.53
CA ILE A 61 27.46 -15.28 -8.86
C ILE A 61 28.06 -15.86 -7.58
N TRP A 62 28.54 -15.00 -6.67
CA TRP A 62 29.11 -15.43 -5.40
C TRP A 62 28.09 -16.20 -4.56
N ALA A 63 26.84 -15.72 -4.47
CA ALA A 63 25.80 -16.38 -3.69
C ALA A 63 25.50 -17.79 -4.22
N ARG A 64 25.40 -17.93 -5.55
CA ARG A 64 25.20 -19.21 -6.24
C ARG A 64 26.36 -20.18 -5.96
N GLU A 65 27.60 -19.73 -6.12
CA GLU A 65 28.81 -20.54 -5.90
C GLU A 65 28.94 -21.02 -4.44
N ASN A 66 28.51 -20.20 -3.48
CA ASN A 66 28.58 -20.50 -2.06
C ASN A 66 27.29 -21.14 -1.50
N LYS A 67 26.29 -21.41 -2.34
CA LYS A 67 24.99 -21.99 -1.95
C LYS A 67 24.33 -21.21 -0.79
N VAL A 68 24.29 -19.90 -0.94
CA VAL A 68 23.59 -18.97 -0.03
C VAL A 68 22.49 -18.26 -0.78
N ALA A 69 21.37 -18.00 -0.10
CA ALA A 69 20.25 -17.29 -0.70
C ALA A 69 20.40 -15.77 -0.52
N ILE A 70 19.69 -15.03 -1.38
CA ILE A 70 19.67 -13.57 -1.45
C ILE A 70 18.27 -13.07 -1.09
N ALA A 71 18.20 -12.15 -0.14
CA ALA A 71 17.07 -11.25 0.00
C ALA A 71 17.38 -9.90 -0.65
N VAL A 72 16.38 -9.27 -1.27
CA VAL A 72 16.54 -7.98 -1.96
C VAL A 72 15.76 -6.91 -1.23
N LYS A 73 16.46 -5.85 -0.81
CA LYS A 73 15.87 -4.68 -0.16
C LYS A 73 15.99 -3.48 -1.09
N SER A 74 14.87 -2.84 -1.43
CA SER A 74 14.89 -1.51 -2.06
C SER A 74 14.52 -0.40 -1.07
N GLY A 75 13.47 -0.60 -0.26
CA GLY A 75 13.08 0.35 0.80
C GLY A 75 12.94 -0.29 2.18
N GLY A 76 12.82 -1.61 2.27
CA GLY A 76 12.55 -2.31 3.54
C GLY A 76 11.08 -2.21 3.99
N HIS A 77 10.16 -2.09 3.03
CA HIS A 77 8.71 -1.97 3.26
C HIS A 77 7.95 -3.23 2.82
N GLN A 78 8.28 -4.36 3.44
CA GLN A 78 7.66 -5.63 3.10
C GLN A 78 7.19 -6.34 4.37
N TYR A 79 5.87 -6.50 4.48
CA TYR A 79 5.21 -6.96 5.71
C TYR A 79 5.47 -8.43 6.04
N SER A 80 5.81 -9.27 5.05
CA SER A 80 6.16 -10.69 5.21
C SER A 80 7.64 -10.95 5.51
N GLY A 81 8.49 -9.92 5.54
CA GLY A 81 9.94 -10.03 5.77
C GLY A 81 10.75 -10.39 4.53
N ALA A 82 10.13 -10.43 3.34
CA ALA A 82 10.76 -10.86 2.10
C ALA A 82 11.89 -9.94 1.60
N SER A 83 12.03 -8.74 2.20
CA SER A 83 13.16 -7.84 1.97
C SER A 83 14.36 -8.09 2.89
N SER A 84 14.35 -9.18 3.67
CA SER A 84 15.47 -9.59 4.52
C SER A 84 15.58 -11.12 4.62
N THR A 85 16.57 -11.61 5.38
CA THR A 85 16.88 -13.04 5.55
C THR A 85 17.60 -13.30 6.88
N SER A 86 17.83 -14.57 7.20
CA SER A 86 18.54 -15.05 8.39
C SER A 86 19.76 -15.92 8.06
N GLY A 87 20.46 -16.38 9.10
CA GLY A 87 21.42 -17.48 9.00
C GLY A 87 22.68 -17.13 8.22
N LYS A 88 23.00 -17.93 7.19
CA LYS A 88 24.17 -17.77 6.29
C LYS A 88 23.87 -16.96 5.02
N ASN A 89 22.62 -16.54 4.85
CA ASN A 89 22.15 -15.87 3.64
C ASN A 89 22.51 -14.38 3.67
N ILE A 90 22.45 -13.73 2.51
CA ILE A 90 22.84 -12.33 2.37
C ILE A 90 21.67 -11.44 1.98
N GLN A 91 21.75 -10.17 2.37
CA GLN A 91 20.83 -9.13 1.93
C GLN A 91 21.54 -8.21 0.94
N ILE A 92 20.97 -8.05 -0.25
CA ILE A 92 21.38 -7.03 -1.21
C ILE A 92 20.48 -5.80 -0.99
N ASP A 93 21.05 -4.75 -0.43
CA ASP A 93 20.39 -3.48 -0.19
C ASP A 93 20.64 -2.50 -1.35
N LEU A 94 19.63 -2.35 -2.19
CA LEU A 94 19.60 -1.47 -3.34
C LEU A 94 19.16 -0.05 -3.00
N SER A 95 18.91 0.31 -1.73
CA SER A 95 18.24 1.57 -1.36
C SER A 95 18.83 2.83 -2.00
N ASN A 96 20.12 2.80 -2.36
CA ASN A 96 20.84 3.90 -2.99
C ASN A 96 21.47 3.54 -4.36
N THR A 97 21.20 2.37 -4.92
CA THR A 97 21.88 1.87 -6.14
C THR A 97 21.26 2.40 -7.43
N TYR A 98 19.94 2.25 -7.61
CA TYR A 98 19.25 2.53 -8.86
C TYR A 98 18.27 3.69 -8.69
N LYS A 99 18.75 4.92 -8.93
CA LYS A 99 18.00 6.17 -8.73
C LYS A 99 17.65 6.90 -10.02
N ASP A 100 17.99 6.34 -11.19
CA ASP A 100 17.74 6.95 -12.49
C ASP A 100 16.25 7.25 -12.73
N LEU A 101 15.97 8.42 -13.31
CA LEU A 101 14.63 8.88 -13.70
C LEU A 101 14.72 9.62 -15.04
N MET A 102 14.11 9.05 -16.09
CA MET A 102 14.21 9.59 -17.44
C MET A 102 12.91 9.40 -18.24
N VAL A 103 12.33 10.48 -18.75
CA VAL A 103 11.32 10.43 -19.80
C VAL A 103 11.99 9.94 -21.08
N LEU A 104 11.45 8.88 -21.68
CA LEU A 104 11.98 8.28 -22.90
C LEU A 104 11.31 8.85 -24.14
N ASN A 105 12.07 8.91 -25.23
CA ASN A 105 11.55 9.09 -26.58
C ASN A 105 11.46 7.71 -27.25
N PRO A 106 10.31 7.02 -27.20
CA PRO A 106 10.20 5.69 -27.78
C PRO A 106 10.34 5.74 -29.31
N ARG A 107 10.92 4.68 -29.88
CA ARG A 107 10.94 4.48 -31.34
C ARG A 107 9.59 4.04 -31.87
N ASP A 108 8.90 3.20 -31.10
CA ASP A 108 7.56 2.72 -31.42
C ASP A 108 6.52 3.79 -31.02
N PRO A 109 5.47 4.01 -31.82
CA PRO A 109 4.43 4.97 -31.49
C PRO A 109 3.71 4.56 -30.21
N ILE A 110 3.46 5.54 -29.35
CA ILE A 110 2.62 5.44 -28.16
C ILE A 110 1.42 6.39 -28.30
N ASP A 111 0.35 6.12 -27.56
CA ASP A 111 -0.83 6.99 -27.56
C ASP A 111 -0.45 8.44 -27.18
N GLN A 112 -1.12 9.41 -27.79
CA GLN A 112 -0.81 10.85 -27.62
C GLN A 112 -0.98 11.36 -26.18
N ASP A 113 -1.74 10.64 -25.37
CA ASP A 113 -1.98 10.93 -23.95
C ASP A 113 -1.05 10.12 -23.02
N ARG A 114 -0.01 9.48 -23.57
CA ARG A 114 0.99 8.69 -22.84
C ARG A 114 2.40 9.23 -23.00
N ALA A 115 3.28 8.77 -22.11
CA ALA A 115 4.74 8.88 -22.18
C ALA A 115 5.35 7.59 -21.59
N LEU A 116 6.64 7.35 -21.83
CA LEU A 116 7.38 6.28 -21.15
C LEU A 116 8.40 6.90 -20.19
N VAL A 117 8.52 6.34 -19.00
CA VAL A 117 9.52 6.74 -17.99
C VAL A 117 10.35 5.54 -17.60
N TYR A 118 11.67 5.66 -17.73
CA TYR A 118 12.64 4.74 -17.16
C TYR A 118 12.91 5.13 -15.71
N VAL A 119 12.72 4.19 -14.79
CA VAL A 119 12.79 4.42 -13.34
C VAL A 119 13.60 3.33 -12.64
N GLY A 120 14.62 3.74 -11.90
CA GLY A 120 15.37 2.87 -11.01
C GLY A 120 14.54 2.46 -9.80
N VAL A 121 14.65 1.19 -9.39
CA VAL A 121 13.80 0.59 -8.36
C VAL A 121 13.95 1.20 -6.97
N SER A 122 15.02 1.96 -6.73
CA SER A 122 15.35 2.57 -5.45
C SER A 122 14.68 3.93 -5.26
N ASN A 123 14.03 4.47 -6.29
CA ASN A 123 13.26 5.71 -6.18
C ASN A 123 12.09 5.51 -5.21
N GLN A 124 12.00 6.40 -4.21
CA GLN A 124 10.84 6.45 -3.32
C GLN A 124 9.63 7.03 -4.07
N LEU A 125 8.41 6.62 -3.71
CA LEU A 125 7.19 7.09 -4.38
C LEU A 125 7.06 8.61 -4.36
N LYS A 126 7.51 9.29 -3.29
CA LYS A 126 7.52 10.77 -3.25
C LYS A 126 8.46 11.38 -4.29
N GLU A 127 9.63 10.78 -4.52
CA GLU A 127 10.65 11.25 -5.45
C GLU A 127 10.17 11.03 -6.88
N PHE A 128 9.63 9.83 -7.14
CA PHE A 128 9.03 9.48 -8.42
C PHE A 128 7.83 10.38 -8.76
N ASN A 129 6.91 10.59 -7.82
CA ASN A 129 5.77 11.48 -8.03
C ASN A 129 6.21 12.94 -8.26
N ALA A 130 7.22 13.43 -7.52
CA ALA A 130 7.76 14.77 -7.75
C ALA A 130 8.37 14.93 -9.16
N TYR A 131 9.07 13.90 -9.65
CA TYR A 131 9.58 13.87 -11.01
C TYR A 131 8.48 13.87 -12.07
N LEU A 132 7.45 13.03 -11.89
CA LEU A 132 6.30 13.00 -12.79
C LEU A 132 5.58 14.35 -12.83
N LYS A 133 5.32 14.93 -11.64
CA LYS A 133 4.77 16.29 -11.49
C LYS A 133 5.56 17.34 -12.25
N HIS A 134 6.89 17.34 -12.11
CA HIS A 134 7.75 18.28 -12.84
C HIS A 134 7.60 18.17 -14.36
N ASN A 135 7.37 16.95 -14.86
CA ASN A 135 7.19 16.67 -16.29
C ASN A 135 5.72 16.74 -16.75
N GLN A 136 4.78 17.17 -15.89
CA GLN A 136 3.33 17.18 -16.17
C GLN A 136 2.77 15.79 -16.53
N LEU A 137 3.32 14.76 -15.89
CA LEU A 137 2.96 13.35 -16.03
C LEU A 137 2.34 12.83 -14.73
N PHE A 138 1.61 11.71 -14.81
CA PHE A 138 1.14 10.98 -13.63
C PHE A 138 0.94 9.49 -13.94
N VAL A 139 0.87 8.66 -12.91
CA VAL A 139 0.54 7.22 -12.97
C VAL A 139 -0.03 6.81 -11.61
N PRO A 140 -0.95 5.83 -11.52
CA PRO A 140 -1.37 5.31 -10.22
C PRO A 140 -0.17 4.77 -9.45
N HIS A 141 -0.06 5.13 -8.17
CA HIS A 141 0.91 4.59 -7.23
C HIS A 141 0.35 4.67 -5.80
N GLY A 142 1.05 4.06 -4.84
CA GLY A 142 0.70 4.07 -3.42
C GLY A 142 0.91 5.41 -2.74
N ASP A 143 0.36 5.56 -1.54
CA ASP A 143 0.36 6.78 -0.73
C ASP A 143 1.60 6.92 0.17
N CYS A 144 2.20 5.80 0.60
CA CYS A 144 3.33 5.79 1.52
C CYS A 144 4.61 6.35 0.86
N ALA A 145 5.01 7.57 1.24
CA ALA A 145 6.06 8.35 0.58
C ALA A 145 7.41 7.64 0.39
N TYR A 146 7.80 6.82 1.36
CA TYR A 146 9.11 6.16 1.44
C TYR A 146 9.14 4.77 0.80
N VAL A 147 7.99 4.25 0.33
CA VAL A 147 7.95 2.99 -0.42
C VAL A 147 8.78 3.17 -1.69
N CYS A 148 9.60 2.18 -2.04
CA CYS A 148 10.38 2.21 -3.26
C CYS A 148 9.64 1.55 -4.42
N VAL A 149 9.81 2.10 -5.62
CA VAL A 149 9.16 1.66 -6.87
C VAL A 149 9.35 0.15 -7.14
N GLY A 150 10.50 -0.43 -6.77
CA GLY A 150 10.83 -1.85 -6.98
C GLY A 150 9.76 -2.84 -6.55
N GLY A 151 9.61 -3.05 -5.24
CA GLY A 151 8.61 -3.96 -4.68
C GLY A 151 7.18 -3.48 -4.91
N HIS A 152 6.96 -2.16 -5.02
CA HIS A 152 5.65 -1.60 -5.33
C HIS A 152 5.12 -2.08 -6.68
N GLY A 153 5.95 -2.10 -7.73
CA GLY A 153 5.63 -2.69 -9.02
C GLY A 153 5.31 -4.18 -8.93
N GLN A 154 6.16 -4.98 -8.31
CA GLN A 154 5.99 -6.45 -8.24
C GLN A 154 4.71 -6.88 -7.51
N THR A 155 4.28 -6.10 -6.52
CA THR A 155 3.14 -6.43 -5.65
C THR A 155 1.80 -5.86 -6.13
N GLY A 156 1.80 -5.16 -7.28
CA GLY A 156 0.65 -4.50 -7.88
C GLY A 156 0.80 -3.00 -7.78
N GLY A 157 1.00 -2.51 -6.56
CA GLY A 157 1.12 -1.09 -6.28
C GLY A 157 -0.24 -0.40 -6.38
N TYR A 158 -1.09 -0.72 -5.41
CA TYR A 158 -2.38 -0.07 -5.27
C TYR A 158 -2.22 1.29 -4.57
N GLY A 159 -3.18 2.17 -4.81
CA GLY A 159 -3.29 3.48 -4.17
C GLY A 159 -4.54 4.19 -4.67
N GLN A 160 -4.61 5.50 -4.46
CA GLN A 160 -5.87 6.23 -4.59
C GLN A 160 -6.51 6.15 -5.97
N LEU A 161 -5.70 6.06 -7.02
CA LEU A 161 -6.15 5.99 -8.42
C LEU A 161 -6.54 4.57 -8.89
N GLY A 162 -6.67 3.61 -7.97
CA GLY A 162 -6.92 2.21 -8.29
C GLY A 162 -8.16 1.97 -9.16
N ARG A 163 -9.27 2.71 -8.93
CA ARG A 163 -10.47 2.55 -9.75
C ARG A 163 -10.30 3.21 -11.10
N SER A 164 -9.77 4.44 -11.11
CA SER A 164 -9.65 5.23 -12.33
C SER A 164 -8.62 4.66 -13.32
N PHE A 165 -7.46 4.23 -12.83
CA PHE A 165 -6.29 3.89 -13.65
C PHE A 165 -5.69 2.50 -13.38
N GLY A 166 -6.23 1.74 -12.43
CA GLY A 166 -5.72 0.39 -12.12
C GLY A 166 -4.50 0.43 -11.21
N LEU A 167 -3.75 -0.68 -11.18
CA LEU A 167 -2.57 -0.82 -10.35
C LEU A 167 -1.33 -0.23 -11.03
N PHE A 168 -0.35 0.26 -10.27
CA PHE A 168 0.93 0.74 -10.81
C PHE A 168 1.59 -0.28 -11.77
N GLY A 169 1.59 -1.55 -11.37
CA GLY A 169 2.16 -2.65 -12.15
C GLY A 169 1.46 -2.94 -13.48
N ASP A 170 0.20 -2.51 -13.65
CA ASP A 170 -0.50 -2.62 -14.95
C ASP A 170 0.17 -1.75 -16.04
N HIS A 171 0.96 -0.75 -15.62
CA HIS A 171 1.63 0.23 -16.47
C HIS A 171 3.09 -0.11 -16.76
N ILE A 172 3.63 -1.18 -16.19
CA ILE A 172 5.00 -1.61 -16.47
C ILE A 172 5.05 -2.23 -17.88
N ARG A 173 6.04 -1.80 -18.68
CA ARG A 173 6.26 -2.27 -20.06
C ARG A 173 7.49 -3.19 -20.16
N THR A 174 8.53 -2.87 -19.39
CA THR A 174 9.80 -3.62 -19.37
C THR A 174 10.35 -3.67 -17.96
N ILE A 175 10.96 -4.79 -17.60
CA ILE A 175 11.61 -5.06 -16.31
C ILE A 175 13.08 -5.39 -16.58
N ARG A 176 14.01 -4.51 -16.20
CA ARG A 176 15.45 -4.77 -16.33
C ARG A 176 15.97 -5.42 -15.05
N MET A 177 16.54 -6.61 -15.14
CA MET A 177 16.95 -7.37 -13.96
C MET A 177 18.23 -8.19 -14.16
N VAL A 178 18.93 -8.47 -13.07
CA VAL A 178 19.99 -9.49 -13.00
C VAL A 178 19.35 -10.84 -12.65
N CYS A 179 19.51 -11.82 -13.53
CA CYS A 179 18.97 -13.17 -13.37
C CYS A 179 19.91 -14.09 -12.58
N HIS A 180 19.47 -15.31 -12.27
CA HIS A 180 20.21 -16.30 -11.47
C HIS A 180 21.58 -16.72 -12.05
N ASP A 181 21.76 -16.52 -13.36
CA ASP A 181 23.01 -16.79 -14.08
C ASP A 181 24.00 -15.62 -14.03
N GLY A 182 23.59 -14.47 -13.48
CA GLY A 182 24.37 -13.23 -13.46
C GLY A 182 24.18 -12.38 -14.73
N VAL A 183 23.31 -12.78 -15.66
CA VAL A 183 23.07 -12.02 -16.90
C VAL A 183 22.00 -10.95 -16.65
N ILE A 184 22.25 -9.74 -17.16
CA ILE A 184 21.27 -8.66 -17.18
C ILE A 184 20.32 -8.88 -18.35
N ARG A 185 19.02 -8.89 -18.08
CA ARG A 185 17.97 -9.04 -19.10
C ARG A 185 16.92 -7.95 -18.95
N ASP A 186 16.43 -7.47 -20.08
CA ASP A 186 15.17 -6.73 -20.18
C ASP A 186 14.06 -7.74 -20.43
N ILE A 187 13.09 -7.83 -19.52
CA ILE A 187 11.95 -8.75 -19.59
C ILE A 187 10.69 -7.96 -19.92
N SER A 188 9.98 -8.37 -20.97
CA SER A 188 8.78 -7.71 -21.48
C SER A 188 7.80 -8.75 -22.02
N LYS A 189 6.57 -8.32 -22.31
CA LYS A 189 5.56 -9.15 -22.99
C LYS A 189 6.04 -9.73 -24.33
N LYS A 190 6.96 -9.03 -25.02
CA LYS A 190 7.40 -9.39 -26.38
C LYS A 190 8.46 -10.48 -26.39
N ASN A 191 9.33 -10.52 -25.39
CA ASN A 191 10.48 -11.43 -25.38
C ASN A 191 10.40 -12.54 -24.34
N ASP A 192 9.69 -12.33 -23.22
CA ASP A 192 9.41 -13.38 -22.23
C ASP A 192 8.15 -13.04 -21.44
N ALA A 193 6.99 -13.32 -22.05
CA ALA A 193 5.69 -13.04 -21.43
C ALA A 193 5.45 -13.88 -20.16
N GLU A 194 5.97 -15.12 -20.10
CA GLU A 194 5.77 -16.00 -18.94
C GLU A 194 6.44 -15.40 -17.71
N LEU A 195 7.73 -15.03 -17.81
CA LEU A 195 8.46 -14.42 -16.71
C LEU A 195 7.97 -13.00 -16.40
N PHE A 196 7.67 -12.19 -17.44
CA PHE A 196 7.14 -10.83 -17.26
C PHE A 196 5.90 -10.82 -16.37
N TYR A 197 4.92 -11.68 -16.69
CA TYR A 197 3.70 -11.76 -15.93
C TYR A 197 3.86 -12.46 -14.57
N ALA A 198 4.82 -13.39 -14.44
CA ALA A 198 5.13 -14.01 -13.16
C ALA A 198 5.71 -13.00 -12.16
N ILE A 199 6.60 -12.12 -12.61
CA ILE A 199 7.18 -11.06 -11.77
C ILE A 199 6.10 -10.08 -11.28
N LEU A 200 5.13 -9.75 -12.14
CA LEU A 200 4.00 -8.86 -11.83
C LEU A 200 2.90 -9.61 -11.07
N GLY A 201 3.21 -10.00 -9.83
CA GLY A 201 2.26 -10.60 -8.89
C GLY A 201 2.69 -11.92 -8.26
N GLY A 202 3.87 -12.46 -8.57
CA GLY A 202 4.36 -13.76 -8.07
C GLY A 202 5.14 -13.75 -6.76
N SER A 203 4.85 -12.81 -5.85
CA SER A 203 5.64 -12.46 -4.64
C SER A 203 6.99 -11.78 -4.95
N PRO A 204 7.34 -10.68 -4.24
CA PRO A 204 8.56 -9.92 -4.51
C PRO A 204 9.84 -10.69 -4.18
N GLY A 205 10.91 -10.40 -4.92
CA GLY A 205 12.27 -10.88 -4.62
C GLY A 205 12.62 -12.31 -5.06
N ASN A 206 11.77 -13.02 -5.80
CA ASN A 206 11.93 -14.48 -6.03
C ASN A 206 12.33 -14.90 -7.46
N PHE A 207 12.45 -13.95 -8.40
CA PHE A 207 12.73 -14.25 -9.81
C PHE A 207 14.09 -13.70 -10.29
N GLY A 208 14.75 -12.91 -9.44
CA GLY A 208 15.97 -12.16 -9.73
C GLY A 208 15.93 -10.75 -9.18
N ILE A 209 16.98 -9.99 -9.47
CA ILE A 209 17.19 -8.65 -8.90
C ILE A 209 16.78 -7.59 -9.92
N ILE A 210 15.62 -6.99 -9.73
CA ILE A 210 15.15 -5.91 -10.60
C ILE A 210 15.96 -4.64 -10.31
N SER A 211 16.50 -4.04 -11.37
CA SER A 211 17.23 -2.78 -11.32
C SER A 211 16.34 -1.60 -11.73
N HIS A 212 15.51 -1.79 -12.78
CA HIS A 212 14.71 -0.71 -13.36
C HIS A 212 13.40 -1.22 -13.95
N TYR A 213 12.43 -0.31 -14.06
CA TYR A 213 11.25 -0.47 -14.91
C TYR A 213 11.24 0.57 -16.03
N THR A 214 10.68 0.19 -17.17
CA THR A 214 10.07 1.16 -18.08
C THR A 214 8.58 1.17 -17.82
N VAL A 215 8.05 2.31 -17.42
CA VAL A 215 6.65 2.52 -17.03
C VAL A 215 5.97 3.41 -18.06
N GLU A 216 4.81 3.00 -18.54
CA GLU A 216 3.94 3.88 -19.32
C GLU A 216 3.16 4.80 -18.37
N VAL A 217 3.24 6.10 -18.59
CA VAL A 217 2.60 7.11 -17.74
C VAL A 217 1.68 7.99 -18.57
N TYR A 218 0.84 8.76 -17.90
CA TYR A 218 -0.20 9.59 -18.49
C TYR A 218 0.24 11.05 -18.59
N GLN A 219 -0.10 11.73 -19.69
CA GLN A 219 0.06 13.19 -19.80
C GLN A 219 -1.10 13.89 -19.09
N ALA A 220 -0.84 14.65 -18.03
CA ALA A 220 -1.88 15.22 -17.16
C ALA A 220 -2.85 16.16 -17.91
N LYS A 221 -2.35 16.94 -18.87
CA LYS A 221 -3.16 17.83 -19.71
C LYS A 221 -4.29 17.12 -20.48
N SER A 222 -4.13 15.82 -20.77
CA SER A 222 -5.12 15.03 -21.50
C SER A 222 -6.35 14.69 -20.64
N TYR A 223 -6.28 14.98 -19.34
CA TYR A 223 -7.28 14.65 -18.32
C TYR A 223 -7.92 15.89 -17.69
N MET A 224 -7.83 17.05 -18.36
CA MET A 224 -8.42 18.32 -17.90
C MET A 224 -9.89 18.53 -18.32
N GLY A 225 -10.47 17.59 -19.08
CA GLY A 225 -11.82 17.71 -19.65
C GLY A 225 -11.95 18.84 -20.68
N THR A 226 -13.05 18.84 -21.43
CA THR A 226 -13.28 19.80 -22.54
C THR A 226 -14.46 20.73 -22.30
N PHE A 227 -15.39 20.39 -21.39
CA PHE A 227 -16.59 21.15 -21.08
C PHE A 227 -16.62 21.59 -19.62
N ALA A 228 -17.07 22.82 -19.37
CA ALA A 228 -17.30 23.32 -18.02
C ALA A 228 -18.56 22.69 -17.41
N GLY A 229 -18.42 22.17 -16.21
CA GLY A 229 -19.51 21.68 -15.37
C GLY A 229 -20.14 22.77 -14.50
N PRO A 230 -21.02 22.35 -13.56
CA PRO A 230 -21.44 23.19 -12.44
C PRO A 230 -20.24 23.95 -11.84
N ASN A 231 -20.44 25.23 -11.51
CA ASN A 231 -19.42 26.13 -10.96
C ASN A 231 -18.19 26.41 -11.87
N GLY A 232 -18.20 25.95 -13.12
CA GLY A 232 -17.15 26.23 -14.11
C GLY A 232 -16.05 25.16 -14.20
N PHE A 233 -16.17 24.06 -13.46
CA PHE A 233 -15.13 23.04 -13.31
C PHE A 233 -14.95 22.21 -14.59
N LYS A 234 -13.70 22.00 -15.03
CA LYS A 234 -13.40 21.27 -16.28
C LYS A 234 -12.62 19.99 -16.06
N GLY A 235 -11.73 19.98 -15.06
CA GLY A 235 -10.71 18.95 -14.89
C GLY A 235 -10.91 18.06 -13.65
N PRO A 236 -9.83 17.43 -13.17
CA PRO A 236 -9.87 16.64 -11.96
C PRO A 236 -10.26 17.50 -10.76
N HIS A 237 -11.07 16.91 -9.91
CA HIS A 237 -11.64 17.57 -8.74
C HIS A 237 -11.40 16.70 -7.51
N GLY A 238 -11.00 17.30 -6.39
CA GLY A 238 -10.64 16.60 -5.16
C GLY A 238 -11.27 17.23 -3.92
N ILE A 239 -11.60 16.38 -2.95
CA ILE A 239 -11.93 16.76 -1.57
C ILE A 239 -11.03 15.98 -0.61
N LYS A 240 -10.39 16.71 0.30
CA LYS A 240 -9.69 16.20 1.47
C LYS A 240 -10.42 16.71 2.72
N GLY A 241 -11.15 15.83 3.39
CA GLY A 241 -11.96 16.19 4.57
C GLY A 241 -11.37 15.70 5.88
N LEU A 242 -11.60 16.45 6.96
CA LEU A 242 -11.16 16.18 8.32
C LEU A 242 -12.28 16.44 9.33
N TRP A 243 -12.64 15.40 10.08
CA TRP A 243 -13.63 15.44 11.15
C TRP A 243 -13.05 14.85 12.43
N ILE A 244 -13.54 15.30 13.58
CA ILE A 244 -13.38 14.52 14.83
C ILE A 244 -14.08 13.18 14.62
N TYR A 245 -13.53 12.10 15.17
CA TYR A 245 -14.19 10.79 15.10
C TYR A 245 -15.61 10.87 15.68
N SER A 246 -16.56 10.39 14.88
CA SER A 246 -17.99 10.39 15.20
C SER A 246 -18.63 9.19 14.49
N PRO A 247 -19.28 8.25 15.21
CA PRO A 247 -19.94 7.08 14.62
C PRO A 247 -20.96 7.46 13.56
N LYS A 248 -21.68 8.57 13.81
CA LYS A 248 -22.66 9.15 12.89
C LYS A 248 -22.03 9.58 11.57
N VAL A 249 -20.90 10.28 11.61
CA VAL A 249 -20.19 10.75 10.41
C VAL A 249 -19.57 9.57 9.68
N LEU A 250 -18.91 8.66 10.41
CA LEU A 250 -18.32 7.45 9.84
C LEU A 250 -19.37 6.59 9.13
N LYS A 251 -20.56 6.42 9.72
CA LYS A 251 -21.69 5.70 9.09
C LYS A 251 -22.06 6.27 7.74
N LYS A 252 -22.21 7.58 7.63
CA LYS A 252 -22.55 8.24 6.35
C LYS A 252 -21.44 8.02 5.31
N LEU A 253 -20.18 8.12 5.72
CA LEU A 253 -19.03 7.95 4.83
C LEU A 253 -18.84 6.50 4.35
N LEU A 254 -18.95 5.52 5.26
CA LEU A 254 -18.87 4.10 4.90
C LEU A 254 -20.09 3.63 4.10
N THR A 255 -21.27 4.21 4.35
CA THR A 255 -22.44 3.99 3.50
C THR A 255 -22.17 4.47 2.07
N ALA A 256 -21.50 5.62 1.89
CA ALA A 256 -21.11 6.08 0.55
C ALA A 256 -20.12 5.11 -0.13
N VAL A 257 -19.18 4.51 0.62
CA VAL A 257 -18.30 3.46 0.12
C VAL A 257 -19.09 2.22 -0.29
N ALA A 258 -19.98 1.72 0.57
CA ALA A 258 -20.80 0.54 0.30
C ALA A 258 -21.68 0.73 -0.95
N GLN A 259 -22.41 1.85 -1.03
CA GLN A 259 -23.24 2.19 -2.19
C GLN A 259 -22.42 2.26 -3.48
N MET A 260 -21.21 2.82 -3.42
CA MET A 260 -20.33 2.92 -4.57
C MET A 260 -19.75 1.55 -4.99
N ALA A 261 -19.51 0.66 -4.02
CA ALA A 261 -19.02 -0.70 -4.24
C ALA A 261 -20.10 -1.64 -4.81
N ASP A 262 -21.34 -1.52 -4.31
CA ASP A 262 -22.50 -2.32 -4.71
C ASP A 262 -23.10 -1.86 -6.05
N ASN A 263 -22.89 -0.59 -6.42
CA ASN A 263 -23.37 -0.04 -7.69
C ASN A 263 -22.43 -0.39 -8.87
N THR A 264 -22.90 -1.26 -9.76
CA THR A 264 -22.15 -1.72 -10.94
C THR A 264 -22.01 -0.67 -12.05
N LYS A 265 -22.77 0.44 -11.99
CA LYS A 265 -22.84 1.46 -13.04
C LYS A 265 -21.96 2.68 -12.78
N VAL A 266 -21.33 2.79 -11.61
CA VAL A 266 -20.46 3.94 -11.30
C VAL A 266 -19.34 4.00 -12.33
N SER A 267 -19.14 5.18 -12.93
CA SER A 267 -18.01 5.37 -13.85
C SER A 267 -16.69 5.23 -13.08
N ARG A 268 -15.62 4.85 -13.79
CA ARG A 268 -14.37 4.55 -13.11
C ARG A 268 -13.63 5.77 -12.56
N GLY A 269 -13.95 6.97 -13.04
CA GLY A 269 -13.25 8.20 -12.69
C GLY A 269 -13.41 8.66 -11.25
N PHE A 270 -14.28 8.01 -10.47
CA PHE A 270 -14.47 8.30 -9.04
C PHE A 270 -13.57 7.40 -8.19
N ASP A 271 -12.78 8.01 -7.30
CA ASP A 271 -12.00 7.31 -6.28
C ASP A 271 -12.37 7.82 -4.87
N LEU A 272 -12.56 6.89 -3.92
CA LEU A 272 -12.97 7.19 -2.56
C LEU A 272 -12.24 6.31 -1.55
N THR A 273 -11.63 6.97 -0.57
CA THR A 273 -10.98 6.36 0.59
C THR A 273 -11.40 7.07 1.86
N VAL A 274 -11.78 6.28 2.87
CA VAL A 274 -12.13 6.75 4.21
C VAL A 274 -11.12 6.17 5.18
N ASN A 275 -10.49 7.05 5.96
CA ASN A 275 -9.51 6.67 6.97
C ASN A 275 -10.01 7.06 8.35
N VAL A 276 -9.66 6.27 9.37
CA VAL A 276 -9.79 6.67 10.78
C VAL A 276 -8.42 6.52 11.43
N LEU A 277 -8.00 7.58 12.13
CA LEU A 277 -6.67 7.68 12.73
C LEU A 277 -6.83 7.90 14.24
N SER A 278 -6.06 7.16 15.04
CA SER A 278 -6.08 7.31 16.51
C SER A 278 -5.58 8.67 16.95
N THR A 279 -5.86 8.97 18.21
CA THR A 279 -5.29 10.09 18.93
C THR A 279 -3.78 10.15 18.74
N ASP A 280 -3.21 11.36 18.79
CA ASP A 280 -1.79 11.65 18.57
C ASP A 280 -1.28 11.59 17.14
N PHE A 281 -2.16 11.34 16.16
CA PHE A 281 -1.72 11.40 14.78
C PHE A 281 -1.32 12.85 14.40
N PRO A 282 -0.10 13.08 13.85
CA PRO A 282 0.37 14.41 13.45
C PRO A 282 -0.34 14.91 12.19
N ILE A 283 -1.58 15.39 12.36
CA ILE A 283 -2.53 15.66 11.26
C ILE A 283 -2.08 16.76 10.30
N ALA A 284 -1.28 17.72 10.76
CA ALA A 284 -0.76 18.82 9.94
C ALA A 284 0.14 18.32 8.78
N MET A 285 0.72 17.12 8.89
CA MET A 285 1.45 16.50 7.77
C MET A 285 0.53 16.10 6.62
N LEU A 286 -0.71 15.70 6.92
CA LEU A 286 -1.72 15.39 5.90
C LEU A 286 -2.39 16.66 5.37
N PHE A 287 -2.45 17.71 6.17
CA PHE A 287 -3.05 18.99 5.79
C PHE A 287 -2.04 20.12 6.01
N PRO A 288 -1.11 20.36 5.06
CA PRO A 288 -0.06 21.37 5.22
C PRO A 288 -0.60 22.79 5.48
N THR A 289 -1.84 23.08 5.07
CA THR A 289 -2.55 24.33 5.36
C THR A 289 -2.76 24.57 6.87
N LEU A 290 -2.80 23.51 7.68
CA LEU A 290 -2.90 23.60 9.14
C LEU A 290 -1.62 24.12 9.81
N ASN A 291 -0.52 24.28 9.07
CA ASN A 291 0.67 24.98 9.59
C ASN A 291 0.45 26.49 9.72
N ASN A 292 -0.65 27.04 9.20
CA ASN A 292 -1.05 28.41 9.46
C ASN A 292 -1.53 28.55 10.92
N ALA A 293 -0.88 29.41 11.70
CA ALA A 293 -1.15 29.56 13.13
C ALA A 293 -2.60 29.92 13.45
N GLY A 294 -3.23 30.81 12.67
CA GLY A 294 -4.62 31.22 12.89
C GLY A 294 -5.62 30.11 12.57
N LEU A 295 -5.38 29.36 11.49
CA LEU A 295 -6.20 28.17 11.19
C LEU A 295 -6.01 27.09 12.25
N TRP A 296 -4.78 26.86 12.70
CA TRP A 296 -4.50 25.90 13.78
C TRP A 296 -5.23 26.26 15.07
N GLU A 297 -5.16 27.52 15.50
CA GLU A 297 -5.88 28.02 16.66
C GLU A 297 -7.40 27.83 16.51
N HIS A 298 -7.94 28.12 15.33
CA HIS A 298 -9.36 27.89 15.04
C HIS A 298 -9.76 26.41 15.17
N ILE A 299 -8.92 25.49 14.70
CA ILE A 299 -9.14 24.04 14.81
C ILE A 299 -9.07 23.60 16.28
N GLN A 300 -8.10 24.10 17.05
CA GLN A 300 -7.99 23.82 18.47
C GLN A 300 -9.23 24.31 19.24
N ASN A 301 -9.75 25.50 18.92
CA ASN A 301 -10.97 26.02 19.53
C ASN A 301 -12.21 25.20 19.17
N LYS A 302 -12.32 24.72 17.92
CA LYS A 302 -13.35 23.74 17.54
C LYS A 302 -13.27 22.48 18.39
N ILE A 303 -12.08 21.90 18.56
CA ILE A 303 -11.89 20.69 19.36
C ILE A 303 -12.35 20.92 20.82
N LYS A 304 -11.93 22.03 21.43
CA LYS A 304 -12.35 22.41 22.80
C LYS A 304 -13.86 22.56 22.94
N ASN A 305 -14.54 23.07 21.92
CA ASN A 305 -15.99 23.27 21.96
C ASN A 305 -16.79 22.00 21.66
N ALA A 306 -16.17 20.99 21.03
CA ALA A 306 -16.84 19.74 20.64
C ALA A 306 -16.75 18.64 21.70
N LEU A 307 -15.72 18.68 22.55
CA LEU A 307 -15.38 17.60 23.47
C LEU A 307 -15.60 18.04 24.91
N ALA A 308 -16.05 17.12 25.76
CA ALA A 308 -16.23 17.37 27.18
C ALA A 308 -14.89 17.63 27.89
N ASP A 309 -14.92 18.43 28.95
CA ASP A 309 -13.71 18.84 29.69
C ASP A 309 -12.92 17.63 30.21
N GLU A 310 -13.60 16.61 30.71
CA GLU A 310 -12.94 15.38 31.20
C GLU A 310 -12.17 14.65 30.09
N PHE A 311 -12.69 14.70 28.85
CA PHE A 311 -12.00 14.11 27.70
C PHE A 311 -10.84 14.98 27.22
N LEU A 312 -10.97 16.31 27.29
CA LEU A 312 -9.86 17.21 26.99
C LEU A 312 -8.70 17.05 28.00
N GLU A 313 -9.02 16.89 29.28
CA GLU A 313 -8.05 16.55 30.33
C GLU A 313 -7.36 15.21 30.03
N TRP A 314 -8.13 14.18 29.67
CA TRP A 314 -7.59 12.88 29.28
C TRP A 314 -6.71 12.93 28.02
N LEU A 315 -7.09 13.75 27.03
CA LEU A 315 -6.25 14.00 25.86
C LEU A 315 -4.93 14.62 26.28
N ASN A 316 -4.88 15.47 27.31
CA ASN A 316 -3.64 16.08 27.80
C ASN A 316 -2.82 16.75 26.67
N GLY A 317 -3.51 17.55 25.85
CA GLY A 317 -2.92 18.27 24.71
C GLY A 317 -2.74 17.45 23.42
N ARG A 318 -3.09 16.16 23.46
CA ARG A 318 -3.04 15.26 22.29
C ARG A 318 -4.18 15.57 21.31
N PHE A 319 -3.92 15.36 20.02
CA PHE A 319 -4.95 15.53 18.99
C PHE A 319 -5.97 14.38 19.10
N PRO A 320 -7.28 14.63 18.98
CA PRO A 320 -8.30 13.59 19.09
C PRO A 320 -8.22 12.59 17.93
N ALA A 321 -8.91 11.45 18.08
CA ALA A 321 -9.13 10.56 16.96
C ALA A 321 -9.93 11.27 15.85
N VAL A 322 -9.59 10.99 14.59
CA VAL A 322 -10.16 11.72 13.45
C VAL A 322 -10.53 10.80 12.30
N ILE A 323 -11.51 11.26 11.52
CA ILE A 323 -11.86 10.69 10.22
C ILE A 323 -11.22 11.58 9.13
N VAL A 324 -10.53 10.94 8.19
CA VAL A 324 -9.92 11.60 7.03
C VAL A 324 -10.46 10.99 5.74
N VAL A 325 -11.06 11.81 4.88
CA VAL A 325 -11.63 11.37 3.60
C VAL A 325 -10.83 11.92 2.44
N TYR A 326 -10.49 11.04 1.50
CA TYR A 326 -9.97 11.39 0.19
C TYR A 326 -11.02 10.99 -0.84
N ALA A 327 -11.60 11.97 -1.51
CA ALA A 327 -12.56 11.78 -2.57
C ALA A 327 -12.09 12.55 -3.80
N GLN A 328 -12.09 11.91 -4.96
CA GLN A 328 -11.76 12.60 -6.20
C GLN A 328 -12.57 12.08 -7.38
N TRP A 329 -12.65 12.93 -8.40
CA TRP A 329 -13.12 12.59 -9.71
C TRP A 329 -12.13 13.08 -10.76
N CYS A 330 -11.90 12.29 -11.79
CA CYS A 330 -11.21 12.76 -13.00
C CYS A 330 -11.87 12.19 -14.26
N PRO A 331 -11.80 12.93 -15.39
CA PRO A 331 -12.31 12.41 -16.66
C PRO A 331 -11.39 11.28 -17.13
N THR A 332 -11.94 10.13 -17.49
CA THR A 332 -11.17 8.96 -17.96
C THR A 332 -11.44 8.61 -19.42
N SER A 333 -12.21 9.46 -20.10
CA SER A 333 -12.50 9.48 -21.52
C SER A 333 -12.62 10.94 -21.99
N LYS A 334 -12.57 11.18 -23.31
CA LYS A 334 -12.76 12.53 -23.87
C LYS A 334 -14.20 13.05 -23.75
N ASP A 335 -15.15 12.14 -23.51
CA ASP A 335 -16.57 12.42 -23.39
C ASP A 335 -16.99 12.64 -21.92
N ASP A 336 -16.12 12.29 -20.97
CA ASP A 336 -16.34 12.52 -19.56
C ASP A 336 -16.29 14.02 -19.28
N LYS A 337 -17.32 14.51 -18.58
CA LYS A 337 -17.46 15.90 -18.16
C LYS A 337 -17.83 15.95 -16.69
N TYR A 338 -17.40 17.00 -16.01
CA TYR A 338 -17.93 17.31 -14.70
C TYR A 338 -19.38 17.76 -14.90
N ASP A 339 -20.37 16.92 -14.60
CA ASP A 339 -21.79 17.26 -14.74
C ASP A 339 -22.48 17.27 -13.37
N GLU A 340 -23.80 17.46 -13.37
CA GLU A 340 -24.60 17.46 -12.14
C GLU A 340 -24.47 16.14 -11.37
N SER A 341 -24.24 15.01 -12.03
CA SER A 341 -24.07 13.71 -11.35
C SER A 341 -22.74 13.65 -10.59
N VAL A 342 -21.68 14.22 -11.17
CA VAL A 342 -20.37 14.35 -10.52
C VAL A 342 -20.46 15.31 -9.33
N ASP A 343 -21.09 16.47 -9.51
CA ASP A 343 -21.28 17.43 -8.42
C ASP A 343 -22.12 16.85 -7.27
N GLN A 344 -23.22 16.15 -7.60
CA GLN A 344 -24.05 15.45 -6.63
C GLN A 344 -23.27 14.39 -5.84
N TRP A 345 -22.30 13.73 -6.45
CA TRP A 345 -21.43 12.79 -5.74
C TRP A 345 -20.57 13.51 -4.70
N PHE A 346 -19.97 14.66 -5.04
CA PHE A 346 -19.22 15.48 -4.08
C PHE A 346 -20.11 16.11 -3.00
N ASN A 347 -21.37 16.42 -3.32
CA ASN A 347 -22.34 16.96 -2.36
C ASN A 347 -22.58 16.03 -1.17
N LYS A 348 -22.35 14.71 -1.32
CA LYS A 348 -22.39 13.77 -0.19
C LYS A 348 -21.38 14.11 0.91
N PHE A 349 -20.21 14.65 0.55
CA PHE A 349 -19.17 15.07 1.48
C PHE A 349 -19.36 16.51 1.94
N ARG A 350 -19.78 17.42 1.03
CA ARG A 350 -20.09 18.81 1.37
C ARG A 350 -21.25 18.90 2.37
N ALA A 351 -22.25 18.02 2.27
CA ALA A 351 -23.36 17.94 3.21
C ALA A 351 -22.95 17.53 4.64
N LEU A 352 -21.73 17.01 4.81
CA LEU A 352 -21.12 16.75 6.12
C LEU A 352 -20.35 17.95 6.64
N LYS A 353 -20.36 19.09 5.96
CA LYS A 353 -19.82 20.35 6.46
C LYS A 353 -20.75 20.91 7.52
N GLY A 354 -20.26 21.06 8.73
CA GLY A 354 -21.00 21.64 9.85
C GLY A 354 -20.33 21.24 11.14
N PHE A 355 -19.86 22.22 11.91
CA PHE A 355 -19.15 21.93 13.15
C PHE A 355 -20.12 21.38 14.22
N PHE A 356 -21.29 22.00 14.39
CA PHE A 356 -22.27 21.59 15.40
C PHE A 356 -23.02 20.30 15.02
N GLU A 357 -23.18 20.03 13.73
CA GLU A 357 -23.98 18.90 13.25
C GLU A 357 -23.17 17.64 12.97
N ASN A 358 -21.90 17.81 12.57
CA ASN A 358 -21.06 16.71 12.09
C ASN A 358 -19.60 16.83 12.57
N GLU A 359 -19.29 17.66 13.57
CA GLU A 359 -17.95 17.77 14.14
C GLU A 359 -16.83 18.05 13.11
N THR A 360 -17.15 18.81 12.06
CA THR A 360 -16.20 19.10 10.97
C THR A 360 -15.11 20.07 11.41
N LEU A 361 -13.87 19.64 11.30
CA LEU A 361 -12.71 20.48 11.53
C LEU A 361 -12.39 21.27 10.26
N PHE A 362 -12.20 20.57 9.14
CA PHE A 362 -11.69 21.16 7.92
C PHE A 362 -12.14 20.37 6.67
N ILE A 363 -12.43 21.06 5.58
CA ILE A 363 -12.65 20.48 4.25
C ILE A 363 -11.83 21.30 3.26
N ASP A 364 -10.87 20.66 2.61
CA ASP A 364 -10.08 21.22 1.51
C ASP A 364 -10.64 20.68 0.20
N GLU A 365 -11.21 21.55 -0.62
CA GLU A 365 -11.77 21.22 -1.92
C GLU A 365 -10.98 21.97 -2.99
N PHE A 366 -10.52 21.25 -4.01
CA PHE A 366 -9.53 21.78 -4.95
C PHE A 366 -9.65 21.18 -6.34
N GLU A 367 -9.23 21.98 -7.31
CA GLU A 367 -9.12 21.63 -8.73
C GLU A 367 -7.66 21.72 -9.13
N GLU A 368 -7.10 20.60 -9.56
CA GLU A 368 -5.72 20.55 -10.03
C GLU A 368 -5.61 19.54 -11.17
N ASP A 369 -4.62 19.72 -12.04
CA ASP A 369 -4.33 18.68 -13.02
C ASP A 369 -3.83 17.39 -12.33
N MET A 370 -3.92 16.26 -13.03
CA MET A 370 -3.61 14.97 -12.44
C MET A 370 -2.17 14.83 -11.94
N SER A 371 -1.21 15.60 -12.46
CA SER A 371 0.19 15.59 -12.00
C SER A 371 0.37 16.22 -10.62
N GLN A 372 -0.54 17.11 -10.21
CA GLN A 372 -0.62 17.66 -8.86
C GLN A 372 -1.47 16.78 -7.95
N MET A 373 -2.64 16.36 -8.47
CA MET A 373 -3.66 15.59 -7.75
C MET A 373 -3.07 14.30 -7.14
N THR A 374 -2.23 13.55 -7.86
CA THR A 374 -1.59 12.33 -7.33
C THR A 374 -0.77 12.57 -6.08
N GLY A 375 -0.12 13.73 -5.96
CA GLY A 375 0.70 14.10 -4.80
C GLY A 375 -0.10 14.45 -3.55
N ARG A 376 -1.37 14.84 -3.69
CA ARG A 376 -2.24 15.27 -2.57
C ARG A 376 -2.52 14.15 -1.56
N TRP A 377 -2.36 12.91 -2.00
CA TRP A 377 -2.68 11.70 -1.24
C TRP A 377 -1.47 11.06 -0.56
N ILE A 378 -0.25 11.56 -0.83
CA ILE A 378 0.98 11.01 -0.26
C ILE A 378 1.04 11.28 1.24
N LEU A 379 1.30 10.23 2.04
CA LEU A 379 1.63 10.30 3.45
C LEU A 379 3.14 10.56 3.61
N PRO A 380 3.59 11.75 4.06
CA PRO A 380 5.01 12.10 4.12
C PRO A 380 5.71 11.53 5.37
N LYS A 381 5.40 10.29 5.74
CA LYS A 381 6.01 9.58 6.88
C LYS A 381 6.26 8.12 6.53
N ARG A 382 7.23 7.48 7.19
CA ARG A 382 7.53 6.05 6.99
C ARG A 382 6.35 5.16 7.44
N ARG A 383 5.81 5.43 8.62
CA ARG A 383 4.63 4.77 9.21
C ARG A 383 3.84 5.78 10.04
N GLU A 384 2.56 5.51 10.22
CA GLU A 384 1.61 6.38 10.90
C GLU A 384 2.03 6.64 12.35
N PHE A 385 2.43 5.57 13.05
CA PHE A 385 3.02 5.61 14.39
C PHE A 385 4.40 4.92 14.38
N ASP A 386 5.30 5.39 15.24
CA ASP A 386 6.63 4.80 15.43
C ASP A 386 6.56 3.71 16.50
N LEU A 387 5.81 2.65 16.19
CA LEU A 387 5.45 1.56 17.09
C LEU A 387 5.43 0.22 16.31
N PRO A 388 5.67 -0.92 16.97
CA PRO A 388 5.33 -2.22 16.42
C PRO A 388 3.82 -2.32 16.18
N TYR A 389 3.40 -3.20 15.27
CA TYR A 389 1.99 -3.28 14.87
C TYR A 389 1.62 -4.66 14.35
N VAL A 390 0.33 -4.99 14.43
CA VAL A 390 -0.28 -6.14 13.78
C VAL A 390 -1.19 -5.63 12.67
N LYS A 391 -0.86 -5.97 11.41
CA LYS A 391 -1.57 -5.52 10.22
C LYS A 391 -2.59 -6.56 9.75
N ARG A 392 -3.78 -6.09 9.35
CA ARG A 392 -4.74 -6.87 8.56
C ARG A 392 -5.18 -6.06 7.36
N THR A 393 -5.16 -6.67 6.18
CA THR A 393 -5.69 -6.06 4.97
C THR A 393 -6.59 -7.06 4.27
N HIS A 394 -7.90 -6.94 4.53
CA HIS A 394 -8.94 -7.74 3.91
C HIS A 394 -9.37 -7.11 2.59
N SER A 395 -9.73 -7.96 1.64
CA SER A 395 -10.48 -7.55 0.46
C SER A 395 -11.79 -8.33 0.39
N THR A 396 -12.74 -7.83 -0.40
CA THR A 396 -13.99 -8.56 -0.67
C THR A 396 -14.39 -8.32 -2.12
N ASN A 397 -15.11 -9.26 -2.74
CA ASN A 397 -15.81 -9.02 -4.00
C ASN A 397 -17.31 -8.72 -3.81
N SER A 398 -17.80 -8.65 -2.57
CA SER A 398 -19.21 -8.44 -2.23
C SER A 398 -19.80 -7.24 -2.98
N LYS A 399 -21.07 -7.40 -3.37
CA LYS A 399 -21.92 -6.39 -4.04
C LYS A 399 -23.19 -6.10 -3.22
N THR A 400 -23.16 -6.46 -1.94
CA THR A 400 -24.27 -6.34 -0.99
C THR A 400 -23.83 -5.74 0.34
N LEU A 401 -22.70 -5.02 0.38
CA LEU A 401 -22.13 -4.47 1.60
C LEU A 401 -23.11 -3.55 2.34
N GLU A 402 -23.93 -2.78 1.61
CA GLU A 402 -24.94 -1.90 2.22
C GLU A 402 -26.04 -2.72 2.92
N LYS A 403 -26.41 -3.87 2.35
CA LYS A 403 -27.51 -4.71 2.84
C LYS A 403 -27.07 -5.72 3.90
N ASP A 404 -25.82 -6.15 3.85
CA ASP A 404 -25.28 -7.21 4.70
C ASP A 404 -24.82 -6.69 6.07
N GLY A 405 -24.98 -5.39 6.36
CA GLY A 405 -24.64 -4.81 7.66
C GLY A 405 -23.14 -4.55 7.86
N TRP A 406 -22.35 -4.45 6.79
CA TRP A 406 -20.91 -4.21 6.89
C TRP A 406 -20.59 -2.87 7.55
N VAL A 407 -21.31 -1.82 7.17
CA VAL A 407 -21.12 -0.47 7.71
C VAL A 407 -21.24 -0.46 9.23
N ASP A 408 -22.34 -1.02 9.75
CA ASP A 408 -22.59 -1.09 11.18
C ASP A 408 -21.55 -1.97 11.89
N SER A 409 -21.19 -3.12 11.29
CA SER A 409 -20.18 -4.01 11.86
C SER A 409 -18.78 -3.36 11.96
N VAL A 410 -18.40 -2.50 11.01
CA VAL A 410 -17.14 -1.75 11.10
C VAL A 410 -17.23 -0.70 12.20
N ILE A 411 -18.33 0.06 12.26
CA ILE A 411 -18.52 1.08 13.28
C ILE A 411 -18.48 0.46 14.66
N ASP A 412 -19.20 -0.65 14.88
CA ASP A 412 -19.25 -1.34 16.17
C ASP A 412 -17.85 -1.74 16.65
N ARG A 413 -16.94 -2.14 15.73
CA ARG A 413 -15.55 -2.47 16.08
C ARG A 413 -14.69 -1.25 16.38
N ILE A 414 -14.85 -0.21 15.60
CA ILE A 414 -14.07 1.03 15.68
C ILE A 414 -14.51 1.83 16.91
N ASP A 415 -15.80 1.82 17.25
CA ASP A 415 -16.34 2.57 18.37
C ASP A 415 -15.78 2.15 19.73
N LEU A 416 -15.43 0.87 19.89
CA LEU A 416 -14.80 0.36 21.11
C LEU A 416 -13.46 1.03 21.44
N ILE A 417 -12.81 1.63 20.43
CA ILE A 417 -11.44 2.15 20.52
C ILE A 417 -11.35 3.64 20.23
N TYR A 418 -12.25 4.20 19.43
CA TYR A 418 -12.19 5.62 19.08
C TYR A 418 -13.21 6.49 19.82
N ASN A 419 -14.22 5.89 20.47
CA ASN A 419 -15.25 6.65 21.15
C ASN A 419 -14.73 7.21 22.48
N PRO A 420 -14.64 8.55 22.63
CA PRO A 420 -14.17 9.17 23.86
C PRO A 420 -15.12 8.99 25.03
N HIS A 421 -16.43 8.93 24.78
CA HIS A 421 -17.46 8.81 25.83
C HIS A 421 -17.42 7.44 26.48
N GLN A 422 -17.02 6.41 25.73
CA GLN A 422 -16.83 5.08 26.28
C GLN A 422 -15.70 5.04 27.32
N LEU A 423 -14.74 5.96 27.36
CA LEU A 423 -13.73 5.91 28.43
C LEU A 423 -14.27 6.33 29.80
N LEU A 424 -15.22 7.24 29.81
CA LEU A 424 -15.65 7.94 31.02
C LEU A 424 -16.85 7.26 31.70
N ASP A 425 -17.55 6.38 30.98
CA ASP A 425 -18.63 5.59 31.53
C ASP A 425 -18.11 4.44 32.42
N ASN A 426 -18.64 4.29 33.63
CA ASN A 426 -18.26 3.20 34.57
C ASN A 426 -18.79 1.80 34.18
N ASN A 427 -19.24 1.59 32.94
CA ASN A 427 -19.73 0.30 32.45
C ASN A 427 -18.67 -0.38 31.55
N PRO A 428 -17.93 -1.39 32.03
CA PRO A 428 -16.86 -2.03 31.27
C PRO A 428 -17.33 -3.06 30.23
N GLY A 429 -18.63 -3.41 30.19
CA GLY A 429 -19.11 -4.65 29.54
C GLY A 429 -18.82 -4.81 28.04
N ASP A 430 -18.77 -3.71 27.27
CA ASP A 430 -18.62 -3.74 25.80
C ASP A 430 -17.33 -3.11 25.29
N LYS A 431 -16.38 -2.77 26.16
CA LYS A 431 -15.19 -1.96 25.80
C LYS A 431 -13.96 -2.83 25.56
N GLU A 432 -13.06 -2.35 24.71
CA GLU A 432 -11.73 -2.94 24.52
C GLU A 432 -10.65 -2.05 25.17
N TYR A 433 -10.78 -1.86 26.49
CA TYR A 433 -9.98 -0.91 27.26
C TYR A 433 -8.48 -1.09 27.06
N GLU A 434 -7.99 -2.34 27.08
CA GLU A 434 -6.58 -2.63 26.89
C GLU A 434 -6.07 -2.22 25.50
N VAL A 435 -6.87 -2.44 24.46
CA VAL A 435 -6.53 -2.01 23.10
C VAL A 435 -6.59 -0.49 23.02
N TYR A 436 -7.62 0.13 23.61
CA TYR A 436 -7.75 1.59 23.66
C TYR A 436 -6.53 2.25 24.33
N THR A 437 -6.09 1.73 25.48
CA THR A 437 -5.02 2.32 26.29
C THR A 437 -3.63 2.08 25.69
N HIS A 438 -3.37 0.86 25.18
CA HIS A 438 -2.02 0.43 24.80
C HIS A 438 -1.81 0.29 23.29
N CYS A 439 -2.83 0.55 22.47
CA CYS A 439 -2.74 0.48 21.02
C CYS A 439 -3.14 1.79 20.34
N LYS A 440 -2.68 1.95 19.10
CA LYS A 440 -3.09 3.00 18.17
C LYS A 440 -3.59 2.32 16.91
N LEU A 441 -4.80 2.65 16.50
CA LEU A 441 -5.42 2.10 15.31
C LEU A 441 -5.32 3.06 14.12
N VAL A 442 -5.08 2.48 12.96
CA VAL A 442 -5.24 3.13 11.65
C VAL A 442 -6.14 2.25 10.81
N MET A 443 -7.30 2.78 10.42
CA MET A 443 -8.18 2.16 9.44
C MET A 443 -8.05 2.92 8.12
N GLN A 444 -7.95 2.19 7.02
CA GLN A 444 -8.08 2.70 5.65
C GLN A 444 -9.03 1.79 4.88
N ILE A 445 -10.14 2.35 4.41
CA ILE A 445 -11.14 1.65 3.60
C ILE A 445 -11.23 2.34 2.25
N GLN A 446 -10.92 1.59 1.19
CA GLN A 446 -10.88 2.09 -0.18
C GLN A 446 -11.80 1.27 -1.09
N CYS A 447 -12.58 1.96 -1.92
CA CYS A 447 -13.36 1.32 -2.97
C CYS A 447 -12.47 1.06 -4.20
N PHE A 448 -12.43 -0.18 -4.69
CA PHE A 448 -11.76 -0.60 -5.95
C PHE A 448 -12.75 -1.09 -7.03
N GLY A 449 -13.98 -1.42 -6.60
CA GLY A 449 -14.94 -2.23 -7.34
C GLY A 449 -15.69 -1.60 -8.51
N GLY A 450 -16.78 -2.25 -8.91
CA GLY A 450 -17.60 -1.87 -10.06
C GLY A 450 -17.05 -2.45 -11.36
N ALA A 451 -17.95 -2.94 -12.20
CA ALA A 451 -17.58 -3.60 -13.47
C ALA A 451 -16.83 -2.66 -14.44
N ASN A 452 -16.98 -1.35 -14.25
CA ASN A 452 -16.34 -0.34 -15.07
C ASN A 452 -14.94 0.08 -14.56
N SER A 453 -14.56 -0.27 -13.33
CA SER A 453 -13.27 0.17 -12.78
C SER A 453 -12.11 -0.40 -13.58
N ARG A 454 -11.04 0.38 -13.74
CA ARG A 454 -9.83 -0.09 -14.42
C ARG A 454 -9.18 -1.25 -13.66
N PHE A 455 -9.30 -1.28 -12.32
CA PHE A 455 -8.88 -2.41 -11.51
C PHE A 455 -9.52 -3.74 -11.99
N TYR A 456 -10.85 -3.75 -12.19
CA TYR A 456 -11.61 -4.90 -12.68
C TYR A 456 -11.36 -5.21 -14.16
N LEU A 457 -11.38 -4.19 -15.02
CA LEU A 457 -11.19 -4.35 -16.46
C LEU A 457 -9.82 -4.93 -16.82
N ASN A 458 -8.83 -4.76 -15.94
CA ASN A 458 -7.48 -5.30 -16.10
C ASN A 458 -7.33 -6.74 -15.55
N LYS A 459 -8.38 -7.40 -15.06
CA LYS A 459 -8.29 -8.74 -14.44
C LYS A 459 -7.65 -9.81 -15.34
N ASP A 460 -7.85 -9.70 -16.66
CA ASP A 460 -7.36 -10.65 -17.67
C ASP A 460 -6.18 -10.08 -18.47
N ASN A 461 -5.45 -9.09 -17.93
CA ASN A 461 -4.34 -8.42 -18.66
C ASN A 461 -3.03 -9.25 -18.70
N GLY A 462 -3.07 -10.48 -18.19
CA GLY A 462 -1.98 -11.44 -18.13
C GLY A 462 -1.18 -11.43 -16.83
N THR A 463 -1.24 -10.36 -16.04
CA THR A 463 -0.49 -10.26 -14.76
C THR A 463 -0.90 -11.34 -13.77
N SER A 464 0.00 -11.66 -12.85
CA SER A 464 -0.26 -12.62 -11.78
C SER A 464 -0.93 -11.99 -10.56
N TYR A 465 -1.26 -10.70 -10.62
CA TYR A 465 -2.09 -10.04 -9.63
C TYR A 465 -3.43 -10.77 -9.50
N SER A 466 -3.80 -11.00 -8.25
CA SER A 466 -4.98 -11.78 -7.90
C SER A 466 -6.08 -10.90 -7.32
N TRP A 467 -7.28 -11.46 -7.21
CA TRP A 467 -8.45 -10.78 -6.62
C TRP A 467 -8.84 -9.48 -7.32
N ARG A 468 -8.70 -9.44 -8.65
CA ARG A 468 -9.03 -8.26 -9.49
C ARG A 468 -10.53 -7.97 -9.57
N ASP A 469 -11.37 -8.82 -8.98
CA ASP A 469 -12.80 -8.63 -8.75
C ASP A 469 -13.15 -7.91 -7.43
N THR A 470 -12.14 -7.53 -6.65
CA THR A 470 -12.29 -6.84 -5.36
C THR A 470 -13.12 -5.55 -5.48
N SER A 471 -14.15 -5.43 -4.64
CA SER A 471 -14.97 -4.24 -4.49
C SER A 471 -14.43 -3.24 -3.48
N VAL A 472 -14.04 -3.72 -2.30
CA VAL A 472 -13.52 -2.90 -1.21
C VAL A 472 -12.28 -3.57 -0.63
N VAL A 473 -11.26 -2.75 -0.34
CA VAL A 473 -10.11 -3.13 0.48
C VAL A 473 -10.24 -2.42 1.82
N GLN A 474 -10.07 -3.16 2.90
CA GLN A 474 -10.11 -2.68 4.27
C GLN A 474 -8.79 -3.05 4.95
N THR A 475 -7.98 -2.04 5.24
CA THR A 475 -6.76 -2.15 6.02
C THR A 475 -7.00 -1.67 7.44
N LEU A 476 -6.64 -2.50 8.40
CA LEU A 476 -6.69 -2.24 9.84
C LEU A 476 -5.29 -2.49 10.40
N ASP A 477 -4.58 -1.43 10.76
CA ASP A 477 -3.28 -1.50 11.41
C ASP A 477 -3.45 -1.21 12.90
N CYS A 478 -3.11 -2.19 13.74
CA CYS A 478 -3.14 -2.06 15.19
C CYS A 478 -1.71 -1.96 15.72
N PHE A 479 -1.25 -0.73 15.91
CA PHE A 479 0.03 -0.42 16.53
C PHE A 479 -0.07 -0.61 18.03
N HIS A 480 0.97 -1.12 18.68
CA HIS A 480 0.96 -1.39 20.11
C HIS A 480 2.24 -0.89 20.77
N GLU A 481 2.20 -0.67 22.08
CA GLU A 481 3.40 -0.44 22.88
C GLU A 481 4.37 -1.62 22.79
N VAL A 482 5.66 -1.39 23.04
CA VAL A 482 6.67 -2.45 22.95
C VAL A 482 6.49 -3.47 24.08
N GLY A 483 6.39 -4.75 23.71
CA GLY A 483 6.33 -5.89 24.63
C GLY A 483 5.21 -6.89 24.31
N ASP A 484 5.46 -8.17 24.58
CA ASP A 484 4.60 -9.31 24.21
C ASP A 484 3.15 -9.14 24.68
N LYS A 485 2.95 -8.58 25.89
CA LYS A 485 1.62 -8.32 26.46
C LYS A 485 0.78 -7.39 25.59
N TYR A 486 1.36 -6.33 25.03
CA TYR A 486 0.64 -5.36 24.22
C TYR A 486 0.41 -5.88 22.80
N LYS A 487 1.37 -6.66 22.29
CA LYS A 487 1.21 -7.42 21.04
C LYS A 487 0.01 -8.37 21.13
N GLU A 488 -0.16 -9.08 22.25
CA GLU A 488 -1.29 -9.98 22.47
C GLU A 488 -2.64 -9.25 22.37
N TYR A 489 -2.75 -8.01 22.85
CA TYR A 489 -3.96 -7.19 22.71
C TYR A 489 -4.26 -6.89 21.23
N ALA A 490 -3.25 -6.47 20.47
CA ALA A 490 -3.37 -6.21 19.04
C ALA A 490 -3.74 -7.49 18.25
N GLU A 491 -3.13 -8.63 18.57
CA GLU A 491 -3.42 -9.92 17.95
C GLU A 491 -4.85 -10.41 18.25
N LYS A 492 -5.30 -10.32 19.51
CA LYS A 492 -6.68 -10.66 19.90
C LYS A 492 -7.70 -9.79 19.18
N TRP A 493 -7.43 -8.49 19.08
CA TRP A 493 -8.26 -7.55 18.36
C TRP A 493 -8.40 -7.93 16.88
N GLN A 494 -7.28 -8.24 16.22
CA GLN A 494 -7.26 -8.65 14.83
C GLN A 494 -7.92 -10.01 14.61
N ALA A 495 -7.71 -10.98 15.50
CA ALA A 495 -8.37 -12.28 15.44
C ALA A 495 -9.91 -12.13 15.53
N LYS A 496 -10.40 -11.20 16.36
CA LYS A 496 -11.83 -10.88 16.42
C LYS A 496 -12.32 -10.27 15.11
N ASN A 497 -11.59 -9.31 14.53
CA ASN A 497 -11.93 -8.75 13.23
C ASN A 497 -11.92 -9.83 12.13
N ASP A 498 -10.93 -10.71 12.10
CA ASP A 498 -10.84 -11.83 11.14
C ASP A 498 -12.08 -12.74 11.23
N SER A 499 -12.60 -12.99 12.43
CA SER A 499 -13.82 -13.79 12.65
C SER A 499 -15.11 -13.11 12.19
N ILE A 500 -15.12 -11.78 12.13
CA ILE A 500 -16.28 -10.98 11.68
C ILE A 500 -16.19 -10.76 10.17
N MET A 501 -15.03 -10.35 9.68
CA MET A 501 -14.84 -9.89 8.30
C MET A 501 -14.71 -11.02 7.28
N ALA A 502 -14.62 -12.27 7.73
CA ALA A 502 -14.62 -13.42 6.84
C ALA A 502 -15.34 -14.65 7.42
N GLY A 503 -16.17 -15.28 6.59
CA GLY A 503 -16.90 -16.52 6.89
C GLY A 503 -18.35 -16.49 6.40
N PRO A 504 -19.09 -17.61 6.46
CA PRO A 504 -20.42 -17.72 5.86
C PRO A 504 -21.44 -16.66 6.30
N SER A 505 -21.33 -16.20 7.54
CA SER A 505 -22.19 -15.16 8.13
C SER A 505 -21.57 -13.76 8.08
N SER A 506 -20.35 -13.60 7.55
CA SER A 506 -19.63 -12.33 7.56
C SER A 506 -20.37 -11.26 6.77
N PRO A 507 -20.47 -10.01 7.26
CA PRO A 507 -21.03 -8.91 6.49
C PRO A 507 -20.08 -8.42 5.37
N PHE A 508 -18.81 -8.82 5.37
CA PHE A 508 -17.79 -8.33 4.44
C PHE A 508 -17.41 -9.36 3.36
N SER A 509 -16.96 -10.55 3.75
CA SER A 509 -16.62 -11.63 2.80
C SER A 509 -17.18 -12.99 3.23
N LYS A 510 -18.08 -13.55 2.41
CA LYS A 510 -18.81 -14.79 2.73
C LYS A 510 -18.00 -16.07 2.52
N GLN A 511 -17.15 -16.09 1.49
CA GLN A 511 -16.53 -17.32 0.98
C GLN A 511 -15.01 -17.34 1.10
N ASP A 512 -14.33 -16.20 0.92
CA ASP A 512 -12.87 -16.16 0.86
C ASP A 512 -12.24 -15.18 1.85
N LYS A 513 -11.11 -15.62 2.44
CA LYS A 513 -10.21 -14.76 3.21
C LYS A 513 -9.16 -14.20 2.25
N ARG A 514 -9.60 -13.43 1.27
CA ARG A 514 -8.68 -12.79 0.31
C ARG A 514 -7.92 -11.65 0.98
N LEU A 515 -6.61 -11.60 0.75
CA LEU A 515 -5.69 -10.75 1.48
C LEU A 515 -4.63 -10.14 0.58
N LEU A 516 -4.10 -9.00 1.03
CA LEU A 516 -2.91 -8.41 0.44
C LEU A 516 -1.65 -8.81 1.22
N TRP A 517 -0.52 -8.85 0.52
CA TRP A 517 0.78 -9.40 0.92
C TRP A 517 1.14 -9.27 2.41
N GLY A 518 1.25 -10.41 3.12
CA GLY A 518 1.86 -10.51 4.45
C GLY A 518 0.94 -10.16 5.64
N SER A 519 -0.37 -10.20 5.46
CA SER A 519 -1.34 -9.73 6.46
C SER A 519 -1.98 -10.83 7.31
N TYR A 520 -1.76 -12.13 7.05
CA TYR A 520 -2.39 -13.21 7.82
C TYR A 520 -1.69 -14.55 7.63
N GLY A 521 -1.92 -15.44 8.59
CA GLY A 521 -1.63 -16.86 8.50
C GLY A 521 -0.19 -17.16 8.88
N ASP A 522 0.40 -18.08 8.14
CA ASP A 522 1.79 -18.49 8.33
C ASP A 522 2.71 -17.73 7.37
N TRP A 523 3.97 -17.60 7.75
CA TRP A 523 5.01 -16.94 6.96
C TRP A 523 5.49 -17.80 5.78
N ASP A 524 5.13 -19.08 5.74
CA ASP A 524 5.34 -19.96 4.60
C ASP A 524 4.17 -19.86 3.60
N LEU A 525 4.41 -19.15 2.49
CA LEU A 525 3.46 -19.00 1.39
C LEU A 525 3.26 -20.31 0.61
N GLY A 526 4.06 -21.35 0.83
CA GLY A 526 3.87 -22.67 0.22
C GLY A 526 2.70 -23.46 0.82
N LYS A 527 2.29 -23.14 2.06
CA LYS A 527 1.23 -23.88 2.76
C LYS A 527 -0.12 -23.69 2.07
N GLN A 528 -0.87 -24.79 1.97
CA GLN A 528 -2.13 -24.84 1.22
C GLN A 528 -3.17 -23.83 1.72
N ASP A 529 -3.25 -23.61 3.02
CA ASP A 529 -4.22 -22.67 3.62
C ASP A 529 -3.73 -21.21 3.60
N VAL A 530 -2.47 -20.97 3.21
CA VAL A 530 -1.88 -19.63 3.13
C VAL A 530 -1.99 -19.08 1.71
N TRP A 531 -1.49 -19.81 0.70
CA TRP A 531 -1.44 -19.25 -0.66
C TRP A 531 -2.81 -18.96 -1.24
N LYS A 532 -3.84 -19.74 -0.86
CA LYS A 532 -5.23 -19.53 -1.28
C LYS A 532 -5.81 -18.20 -0.83
N CYS A 533 -5.19 -17.52 0.13
CA CYS A 533 -5.57 -16.17 0.54
C CYS A 533 -4.98 -15.10 -0.40
N TYR A 534 -3.90 -15.41 -1.12
CA TYR A 534 -3.16 -14.47 -1.98
C TYR A 534 -3.38 -14.70 -3.48
N TYR A 535 -3.81 -15.90 -3.88
CA TYR A 535 -4.09 -16.26 -5.27
C TYR A 535 -5.45 -16.92 -5.42
N GLU A 536 -6.25 -16.47 -6.39
CA GLU A 536 -7.64 -16.97 -6.55
C GLU A 536 -7.76 -18.39 -7.12
N ASP A 537 -6.68 -18.91 -7.71
CA ASP A 537 -6.75 -20.12 -8.52
C ASP A 537 -5.47 -20.97 -8.40
N VAL A 538 -5.67 -22.29 -8.35
CA VAL A 538 -4.58 -23.27 -8.20
C VAL A 538 -3.71 -23.35 -9.45
N ASP A 539 -4.31 -23.24 -10.65
CA ASP A 539 -3.55 -23.31 -11.89
C ASP A 539 -2.66 -22.08 -12.06
N LYS A 540 -3.14 -20.90 -11.64
CA LYS A 540 -2.32 -19.67 -11.52
C LYS A 540 -1.14 -19.90 -10.57
N TYR A 541 -1.37 -20.42 -9.37
CA TYR A 541 -0.28 -20.68 -8.40
C TYR A 541 0.75 -21.69 -8.96
N GLN A 542 0.28 -22.76 -9.59
CA GLN A 542 1.15 -23.77 -10.21
C GLN A 542 1.92 -23.21 -11.42
N LYS A 543 1.31 -22.34 -12.23
CA LYS A 543 2.00 -21.65 -13.32
C LYS A 543 3.12 -20.75 -12.80
N LEU A 544 2.86 -20.01 -11.73
CA LEU A 544 3.87 -19.21 -11.04
C LEU A 544 5.02 -20.07 -10.50
N GLY A 545 4.70 -21.21 -9.89
CA GLY A 545 5.70 -22.15 -9.39
C GLY A 545 6.62 -22.69 -10.49
N ARG A 546 6.08 -22.99 -11.68
CA ARG A 546 6.89 -23.38 -12.85
C ARG A 546 7.76 -22.24 -13.38
N ALA A 547 7.20 -21.03 -13.50
CA ALA A 547 7.97 -19.86 -13.91
C ALA A 547 9.11 -19.56 -12.93
N ARG A 548 8.86 -19.71 -11.61
CA ARG A 548 9.88 -19.59 -10.58
C ARG A 548 10.95 -20.67 -10.69
N GLY A 549 10.57 -21.93 -10.87
CA GLY A 549 11.52 -23.03 -11.04
C GLY A 549 12.50 -22.81 -12.19
N LYS A 550 12.04 -22.21 -13.29
CA LYS A 550 12.91 -21.81 -14.41
C LYS A 550 13.79 -20.59 -14.10
N ALA A 551 13.25 -19.59 -13.40
CA ALA A 551 13.93 -18.32 -13.14
C ALA A 551 14.93 -18.38 -11.98
N ASP A 552 14.73 -19.30 -11.03
CA ASP A 552 15.59 -19.51 -9.86
C ASP A 552 15.83 -21.01 -9.59
N PRO A 553 16.47 -21.74 -10.53
CA PRO A 553 16.64 -23.19 -10.42
C PRO A 553 17.51 -23.64 -9.23
N ASN A 554 18.30 -22.73 -8.66
CA ASN A 554 19.19 -23.01 -7.53
C ASN A 554 18.64 -22.52 -6.18
N GLY A 555 17.45 -21.90 -6.16
CA GLY A 555 16.92 -21.26 -4.95
C GLY A 555 17.75 -20.05 -4.47
N THR A 556 18.52 -19.42 -5.36
CA THR A 556 19.38 -18.26 -5.05
C THR A 556 18.56 -17.07 -4.59
N PHE A 557 17.35 -16.89 -5.10
CA PHE A 557 16.44 -15.80 -4.73
C PHE A 557 15.36 -16.25 -3.73
N THR A 558 15.64 -17.30 -2.96
CA THR A 558 14.69 -17.94 -2.05
C THR A 558 15.18 -17.85 -0.60
N ALA A 559 15.38 -16.63 -0.11
CA ALA A 559 15.92 -16.40 1.23
C ALA A 559 14.86 -16.41 2.35
N ASN A 560 13.57 -16.32 1.97
CA ASN A 560 12.42 -16.38 2.87
C ASN A 560 11.34 -17.32 2.27
N PRO A 561 10.51 -17.98 3.10
CA PRO A 561 9.49 -18.91 2.60
C PRO A 561 8.19 -18.22 2.23
N PHE A 562 8.07 -16.89 2.36
CA PHE A 562 6.92 -16.16 1.85
C PHE A 562 7.02 -15.94 0.33
N ALA A 563 7.21 -17.04 -0.40
CA ALA A 563 7.45 -17.09 -1.83
C ALA A 563 6.68 -18.25 -2.46
N VAL A 564 6.23 -18.08 -3.71
CA VAL A 564 5.44 -19.11 -4.41
C VAL A 564 6.26 -20.37 -4.60
N SER A 565 5.84 -21.53 -4.09
CA SER A 565 6.63 -22.78 -4.20
C SER A 565 7.13 -23.04 -5.63
N ALA A 566 8.44 -23.20 -5.79
CA ALA A 566 9.04 -23.54 -7.07
C ALA A 566 8.65 -24.97 -7.46
N ILE A 567 8.36 -25.17 -8.74
CA ILE A 567 8.05 -26.49 -9.30
C ILE A 567 9.19 -26.85 -10.25
N GLU A 568 9.91 -27.92 -9.93
CA GLU A 568 10.96 -28.46 -10.79
C GLU A 568 10.34 -28.91 -12.12
N THR A 569 10.79 -28.29 -13.21
CA THR A 569 10.53 -28.81 -14.55
C THR A 569 11.55 -29.91 -14.82
N LYS A 570 11.09 -31.15 -15.06
CA LYS A 570 11.95 -32.32 -15.33
C LYS A 570 12.81 -32.21 -16.60
N ASP A 571 12.69 -31.12 -17.36
CA ASP A 571 13.38 -30.89 -18.64
C ASP A 571 14.11 -29.53 -18.64
N ALA A 572 15.09 -29.35 -17.75
CA ALA A 572 15.98 -28.19 -17.74
C ALA A 572 17.43 -28.59 -17.98
#